data_AF-A0AA97H1T5-F1
#
_entry.id   AF-A0AA97H1T5-F1
#
_cell.length_a   1.000
_cell.length_b   1.000
_cell.length_c   1.000
_cell.angle_alpha   90.00
_cell.angle_beta   90.00
_cell.angle_gamma   90.00
#
_symmetry.space_group_name_H-M   'P 1'
#
loop_
_entity.id
_entity.type
_entity.pdbx_description
1 polymer ?
#
loop_
_entity_poly.entity_id
_entity_poly.type
_entity_poly.pdbx_seq_one_letter_code
_entity_poly.pdbx_strand_id
1 'polypeptide(L)'
;MFRFFTNLSNLACVLYFLADAFYLLIQKKEEGITFCPVLKMIVMMSVTVTMLIAQFLLGNFHMNGAGSIALILLHRVVPPMAILDWLLFDKKGWMTKLSPVWGVTAPLVYFAYAVIAAQTESSVQNGSRYPYPFMDIDKLGVPTVAVTVAALAAGFIVLGYLFYAVDHTLAKKAEHKRAARKSGSSQKSES
;
A
#
# COMPACT_ATOMS: atom_id res chain seq x y z
N MET A 1 10.64 14.87 11.96
CA MET A 1 10.33 13.42 11.85
C MET A 1 9.20 13.15 10.85
N PHE A 2 8.07 13.87 10.85
CA PHE A 2 6.91 13.64 9.96
C PHE A 2 7.05 14.04 8.47
N ARG A 3 8.24 14.38 7.98
CA ARG A 3 8.43 14.91 6.61
C ARG A 3 8.48 13.84 5.53
N PHE A 4 8.77 12.60 5.91
CA PHE A 4 8.91 11.48 4.99
C PHE A 4 7.56 10.81 4.78
N PHE A 5 7.21 10.54 3.51
CA PHE A 5 6.03 9.76 3.15
C PHE A 5 5.94 8.47 3.95
N THR A 6 7.06 7.77 4.10
CA THR A 6 7.20 6.55 4.92
C THR A 6 6.66 6.73 6.34
N ASN A 7 6.91 7.86 7.00
CA ASN A 7 6.44 8.07 8.38
C ASN A 7 4.92 8.34 8.41
N LEU A 8 4.39 9.06 7.43
CA LEU A 8 2.96 9.33 7.29
C LEU A 8 2.18 8.05 6.92
N SER A 9 2.67 7.28 5.95
CA SER A 9 2.05 6.03 5.51
C SER A 9 2.10 4.96 6.60
N ASN A 10 3.19 4.86 7.35
CA ASN A 10 3.32 3.91 8.44
C ASN A 10 2.46 4.28 9.65
N LEU A 11 2.35 5.57 9.99
CA LEU A 11 1.42 6.02 11.02
C LEU A 11 -0.02 5.72 10.61
N ALA A 12 -0.40 6.01 9.37
CA ALA A 12 -1.71 5.67 8.84
C ALA A 12 -1.96 4.16 8.87
N CYS A 13 -0.95 3.35 8.56
CA CYS A 13 -1.01 1.89 8.63
C CYS A 13 -1.27 1.40 10.06
N VAL A 14 -0.51 1.88 11.04
CA VAL A 14 -0.68 1.50 12.45
C VAL A 14 -2.07 1.91 12.95
N LEU A 15 -2.49 3.15 12.68
CA LEU A 15 -3.81 3.63 13.08
C LEU A 15 -4.94 2.80 12.45
N TYR A 16 -4.79 2.44 11.18
CA TYR A 16 -5.76 1.62 10.48
C TYR A 16 -5.86 0.20 11.08
N PHE A 17 -4.75 -0.51 11.24
CA PHE A 17 -4.76 -1.87 11.80
C PHE A 17 -5.19 -1.89 13.28
N LEU A 18 -4.88 -0.85 14.05
CA LEU A 18 -5.41 -0.72 15.42
C LEU A 18 -6.93 -0.51 15.42
N ALA A 19 -7.45 0.34 14.53
CA ALA A 19 -8.88 0.56 14.39
C ALA A 19 -9.60 -0.72 13.89
N ASP A 20 -9.01 -1.44 12.94
CA ASP A 20 -9.53 -2.71 12.44
C ASP A 20 -9.51 -3.80 13.51
N ALA A 21 -8.42 -3.94 14.26
CA ALA A 21 -8.35 -4.86 15.40
C ALA A 21 -9.40 -4.53 16.47
N PHE A 22 -9.57 -3.25 16.80
CA PHE A 22 -10.60 -2.81 17.74
C PHE A 22 -12.02 -3.08 17.22
N TYR A 23 -12.26 -2.83 15.93
CA TYR A 23 -13.52 -3.11 15.26
C TYR A 23 -13.85 -4.61 15.26
N LEU A 24 -12.88 -5.47 14.96
CA LEU A 24 -13.01 -6.93 15.01
C LEU A 24 -13.24 -7.47 16.43
N LEU A 25 -12.62 -6.85 17.44
CA LEU A 25 -12.85 -7.21 18.85
C LEU A 25 -14.27 -6.87 19.31
N ILE A 26 -14.86 -5.81 18.77
CA ILE A 26 -16.25 -5.40 19.07
C ILE A 26 -17.26 -6.20 18.23
N GLN A 27 -16.95 -6.47 16.96
CA GLN A 27 -17.77 -7.25 16.04
C GLN A 27 -17.48 -8.75 16.16
N LYS A 28 -18.05 -9.40 17.19
CA LYS A 28 -18.18 -10.87 17.18
C LYS A 28 -19.20 -11.28 16.11
N LYS A 29 -18.78 -11.64 14.87
CA LYS A 29 -19.25 -12.87 14.16
C LYS A 29 -19.06 -12.97 12.65
N GLU A 30 -18.78 -11.92 11.88
CA GLU A 30 -18.80 -12.07 10.41
C GLU A 30 -17.41 -12.26 9.81
N GLU A 31 -17.12 -13.50 9.39
CA GLU A 31 -15.88 -13.88 8.71
C GLU A 31 -15.64 -13.01 7.46
N GLY A 32 -14.54 -12.25 7.48
CA GLY A 32 -14.05 -11.47 6.33
C GLY A 32 -14.63 -10.06 6.18
N ILE A 33 -15.26 -9.50 7.23
CA ILE A 33 -15.60 -8.08 7.29
C ILE A 33 -14.46 -7.29 7.93
N THR A 34 -13.87 -6.41 7.14
CA THR A 34 -12.77 -5.51 7.53
C THR A 34 -13.27 -4.07 7.59
N PHE A 35 -12.72 -3.25 8.49
CA PHE A 35 -13.11 -1.85 8.65
C PHE A 35 -12.78 -1.05 7.38
N CYS A 36 -13.77 -0.77 6.52
CA CYS A 36 -13.59 -0.09 5.23
C CYS A 36 -12.52 -0.73 4.31
N PRO A 37 -12.90 -1.72 3.48
CA PRO A 37 -11.96 -2.47 2.62
C PRO A 37 -11.10 -1.57 1.70
N VAL A 38 -11.69 -0.49 1.18
CA VAL A 38 -11.01 0.50 0.33
C VAL A 38 -9.82 1.14 1.05
N LEU A 39 -9.99 1.47 2.34
CA LEU A 39 -8.95 2.11 3.14
C LEU A 39 -7.80 1.13 3.43
N LYS A 40 -8.11 -0.15 3.73
CA LYS A 40 -7.10 -1.20 3.84
C LYS A 40 -6.23 -1.30 2.61
N MET A 41 -6.84 -1.24 1.43
CA MET A 41 -6.12 -1.31 0.18
C MET A 41 -5.22 -0.11 -0.05
N ILE A 42 -5.69 1.10 0.26
CA ILE A 42 -4.86 2.31 0.18
C ILE A 42 -3.64 2.16 1.09
N VAL A 43 -3.86 1.68 2.32
CA VAL A 43 -2.79 1.43 3.30
C VAL A 43 -1.82 0.35 2.81
N MET A 44 -2.33 -0.82 2.40
CA MET A 44 -1.54 -1.94 1.88
C MET A 44 -0.72 -1.54 0.66
N MET A 45 -1.33 -0.79 -0.26
CA MET A 45 -0.61 -0.27 -1.42
C MET A 45 0.49 0.70 -1.00
N SER A 46 0.17 1.63 -0.09
CA SER A 46 1.13 2.62 0.40
C SER A 46 2.35 1.98 1.06
N VAL A 47 2.16 0.96 1.91
CA VAL A 47 3.29 0.24 2.54
C VAL A 47 4.07 -0.61 1.54
N THR A 48 3.41 -1.22 0.55
CA THR A 48 4.08 -2.01 -0.50
C THR A 48 4.93 -1.10 -1.39
N VAL A 49 4.37 0.04 -1.82
CA VAL A 49 5.09 1.07 -2.56
C VAL A 49 6.29 1.58 -1.77
N THR A 50 6.09 1.84 -0.48
CA THR A 50 7.16 2.33 0.41
C THR A 50 8.31 1.31 0.50
N MET A 51 8.00 0.02 0.62
CA MET A 51 9.00 -1.05 0.57
C MET A 51 9.75 -1.07 -0.77
N LEU A 52 9.04 -1.01 -1.90
CA LEU A 52 9.66 -1.06 -3.22
C LEU A 52 10.57 0.14 -3.48
N ILE A 53 10.12 1.34 -3.13
CA ILE A 53 10.95 2.55 -3.20
C ILE A 53 12.18 2.39 -2.30
N ALA A 54 12.01 1.93 -1.06
CA ALA A 54 13.13 1.72 -0.15
C ALA A 54 14.17 0.72 -0.71
N GLN A 55 13.71 -0.40 -1.26
CA GLN A 55 14.57 -1.48 -1.75
C GLN A 55 15.27 -1.14 -3.07
N PHE A 56 14.56 -0.52 -4.02
CA PHE A 56 15.05 -0.32 -5.39
C PHE A 56 15.62 1.08 -5.65
N LEU A 57 15.05 2.11 -5.03
CA LEU A 57 15.43 3.51 -5.30
C LEU A 57 16.30 4.11 -4.22
N LEU A 58 16.17 3.65 -2.97
CA LEU A 58 16.91 4.22 -1.86
C LEU A 58 18.17 3.43 -1.52
N GLY A 59 18.23 2.11 -1.75
CA GLY A 59 19.46 1.32 -1.60
C GLY A 59 20.18 1.57 -0.27
N ASN A 60 21.27 2.35 -0.31
CA ASN A 60 22.09 2.78 0.85
C ASN A 60 21.68 4.15 1.44
N PHE A 61 20.48 4.64 1.20
CA PHE A 61 20.01 5.91 1.75
C PHE A 61 19.73 5.77 3.24
N HIS A 62 20.66 6.26 4.05
CA HIS A 62 20.53 6.21 5.50
C HIS A 62 19.69 7.39 5.97
N MET A 63 18.42 7.12 6.28
CA MET A 63 17.62 8.03 7.11
C MET A 63 18.26 8.13 8.50
N ASN A 64 18.21 9.30 9.14
CA ASN A 64 18.63 9.40 10.55
C ASN A 64 17.81 8.40 11.38
N GLY A 65 18.47 7.41 11.97
CA GLY A 65 17.83 6.28 12.65
C GLY A 65 17.65 5.00 11.82
N ALA A 66 18.25 4.90 10.61
CA ALA A 66 18.14 3.75 9.69
C ALA A 66 18.45 2.36 10.28
N GLY A 67 19.17 2.30 11.41
CA GLY A 67 19.42 1.06 12.16
C GLY A 67 18.36 0.70 13.21
N SER A 68 17.32 1.52 13.40
CA SER A 68 16.28 1.25 14.38
C SER A 68 15.43 0.05 13.96
N ILE A 69 15.16 -0.84 14.92
CA ILE A 69 14.32 -2.03 14.71
C ILE A 69 12.98 -1.65 14.05
N ALA A 70 12.42 -0.49 14.44
CA ALA A 70 11.16 0.01 13.91
C ALA A 70 11.22 0.27 12.40
N LEU A 71 12.27 0.90 11.89
CA LEU A 71 12.41 1.15 10.45
C LEU A 71 12.61 -0.15 9.66
N ILE A 72 13.32 -1.14 10.22
CA ILE A 72 13.48 -2.45 9.60
C ILE A 72 12.15 -3.20 9.54
N LEU A 73 11.40 -3.23 10.65
CA LEU A 73 10.09 -3.87 10.70
C LEU A 73 9.11 -3.22 9.72
N LEU A 74 9.08 -1.89 9.66
CA LEU A 74 8.20 -1.12 8.79
C LEU A 74 8.49 -1.34 7.30
N HIS A 75 9.75 -1.55 6.91
CA HIS A 75 10.10 -1.76 5.50
C HIS A 75 10.15 -3.24 5.10
N ARG A 76 10.36 -4.18 6.03
CA ARG A 76 10.57 -5.60 5.68
C ARG A 76 9.50 -6.55 6.17
N VAL A 77 8.81 -6.23 7.27
CA VAL A 77 7.89 -7.15 7.94
C VAL A 77 6.44 -6.72 7.72
N VAL A 78 6.13 -5.44 7.93
CA VAL A 78 4.77 -4.90 7.79
C VAL A 78 4.19 -5.08 6.38
N PRO A 79 4.93 -4.81 5.28
CA PRO A 79 4.35 -4.94 3.93
C PRO A 79 3.98 -6.39 3.58
N PRO A 80 4.87 -7.40 3.78
CA PRO A 80 4.47 -8.79 3.57
C PRO A 80 3.33 -9.25 4.47
N MET A 81 3.31 -8.83 5.74
CA MET A 81 2.21 -9.16 6.66
C MET A 81 0.88 -8.57 6.19
N ALA A 82 0.86 -7.31 5.74
CA ALA A 82 -0.34 -6.67 5.23
C ALA A 82 -0.88 -7.38 3.97
N ILE A 83 0.02 -7.81 3.08
CA ILE A 83 -0.37 -8.60 1.88
C ILE A 83 -0.92 -9.97 2.28
N LEU A 84 -0.27 -10.66 3.23
CA LEU A 84 -0.73 -11.98 3.71
C LEU A 84 -2.07 -11.89 4.43
N ASP A 85 -2.26 -10.85 5.24
CA ASP A 85 -3.50 -10.60 5.95
C ASP A 85 -4.66 -10.35 4.96
N TRP A 86 -4.44 -9.48 3.98
CA TRP A 86 -5.38 -9.29 2.87
C TRP A 86 -5.65 -10.59 2.13
N LEU A 87 -4.62 -11.39 1.82
CA LEU A 87 -4.77 -12.63 1.06
C LEU A 87 -5.61 -13.68 1.81
N LEU A 88 -5.37 -13.85 3.11
CA LEU A 88 -5.95 -14.92 3.92
C LEU A 88 -7.32 -14.58 4.52
N PHE A 89 -7.52 -13.34 4.97
CA PHE A 89 -8.67 -13.02 5.83
C PHE A 89 -9.74 -12.16 5.16
N ASP A 90 -9.38 -11.33 4.17
CA ASP A 90 -10.35 -10.41 3.58
C ASP A 90 -11.28 -11.11 2.57
N LYS A 91 -12.54 -10.68 2.54
CA LYS A 91 -13.45 -11.04 1.44
C LYS A 91 -12.88 -10.52 0.12
N LYS A 92 -12.96 -11.34 -0.92
CA LYS A 92 -12.44 -11.03 -2.27
C LYS A 92 -13.55 -10.58 -3.21
N GLY A 93 -13.21 -9.81 -4.24
CA GLY A 93 -14.11 -9.42 -5.33
C GLY A 93 -14.80 -8.07 -5.14
N TRP A 94 -14.38 -7.28 -4.14
CA TRP A 94 -14.95 -5.95 -3.88
C TRP A 94 -14.17 -4.84 -4.61
N MET A 95 -12.96 -5.12 -5.10
CA MET A 95 -12.19 -4.10 -5.80
C MET A 95 -12.85 -3.70 -7.11
N THR A 96 -12.87 -2.40 -7.39
CA THR A 96 -13.33 -1.87 -8.68
C THR A 96 -12.13 -1.61 -9.59
N LYS A 97 -12.36 -1.49 -10.90
CA LYS A 97 -11.30 -1.17 -11.88
C LYS A 97 -10.63 0.19 -11.63
N LEU A 98 -11.26 1.07 -10.85
CA LEU A 98 -10.72 2.38 -10.46
C LEU A 98 -9.89 2.32 -9.18
N SER A 99 -10.01 1.28 -8.36
CA SER A 99 -9.27 1.13 -7.11
C SER A 99 -7.75 1.24 -7.28
N PRO A 100 -7.11 0.67 -8.33
CA PRO A 100 -5.69 0.86 -8.60
C PRO A 100 -5.29 2.31 -8.84
N VAL A 101 -6.12 3.07 -9.56
CA VAL A 101 -5.87 4.48 -9.88
C VAL A 101 -5.94 5.32 -8.59
N TRP A 102 -6.92 5.06 -7.74
CA TRP A 102 -7.04 5.72 -6.44
C TRP A 102 -5.85 5.43 -5.51
N GLY A 103 -5.23 4.25 -5.62
CA GLY A 103 -4.03 3.90 -4.85
C GLY A 103 -2.82 4.79 -5.16
N VAL A 104 -2.72 5.33 -6.38
CA VAL A 104 -1.60 6.18 -6.81
C VAL A 104 -1.80 7.65 -6.45
N THR A 105 -3.03 8.06 -6.14
CA THR A 105 -3.32 9.42 -5.69
C THR A 105 -2.53 9.79 -4.43
N ALA A 106 -2.38 8.87 -3.47
CA ALA A 106 -1.65 9.14 -2.23
C ALA A 106 -0.17 9.51 -2.46
N PRO A 107 0.64 8.72 -3.18
CA PRO A 107 2.03 9.09 -3.47
C PRO A 107 2.13 10.34 -4.36
N LEU A 108 1.19 10.58 -5.28
CA LEU A 108 1.19 11.79 -6.11
C LEU A 108 0.90 13.06 -5.29
N VAL A 109 -0.07 13.00 -4.36
CA VAL A 109 -0.38 14.09 -3.43
C VAL A 109 0.83 14.41 -2.57
N TYR A 110 1.53 13.38 -2.07
CA TYR A 110 2.78 13.59 -1.34
C TYR A 110 3.88 14.19 -2.22
N PHE A 111 4.02 13.74 -3.47
CA PHE A 111 4.98 14.32 -4.40
C PHE A 111 4.74 15.82 -4.58
N ALA A 112 3.49 16.22 -4.83
CA ALA A 112 3.13 17.62 -4.96
C ALA A 112 3.45 18.42 -3.68
N TYR A 113 3.10 17.88 -2.51
CA TYR A 113 3.46 18.48 -1.23
C TYR A 113 4.98 18.66 -1.07
N ALA A 114 5.78 17.64 -1.38
CA ALA A 114 7.23 17.68 -1.24
C ALA A 114 7.87 18.73 -2.17
N VAL A 115 7.37 18.88 -3.39
CA VAL A 115 7.83 19.91 -4.34
C VAL A 115 7.46 21.32 -3.87
N ILE A 116 6.25 21.52 -3.33
CA ILE A 116 5.83 22.82 -2.79
C ILE A 116 6.67 23.17 -1.56
N ALA A 117 6.86 22.23 -0.63
CA ALA A 117 7.67 22.42 0.57
C ALA A 117 9.13 22.78 0.22
N ALA A 118 9.70 22.17 -0.82
CA ALA A 118 11.05 22.45 -1.30
C ALA A 118 11.25 23.89 -1.80
N GLN A 119 10.18 24.64 -2.13
CA GLN A 119 10.28 26.05 -2.51
C GLN A 119 10.47 26.97 -1.30
N THR A 120 9.96 26.55 -0.13
CA THR A 120 10.01 27.34 1.11
C THR A 120 11.13 26.89 2.06
N GLU A 121 11.62 25.66 1.93
CA GLU A 121 12.60 25.08 2.84
C GLU A 121 14.03 25.17 2.29
N SER A 122 14.97 25.61 3.13
CA SER A 122 16.37 25.80 2.73
C SER A 122 17.20 24.50 2.76
N SER A 123 16.83 23.51 3.57
CA SER A 123 17.46 22.18 3.62
C SER A 123 16.62 21.21 4.47
N VAL A 124 16.27 20.06 3.89
CA VAL A 124 15.50 18.98 4.51
C VAL A 124 16.42 17.86 5.02
N GLN A 125 17.33 17.38 4.18
CA GLN A 125 18.27 16.32 4.53
C GLN A 125 19.53 16.36 3.65
N ASN A 126 20.72 16.23 4.25
CA ASN A 126 22.02 16.24 3.58
C ASN A 126 22.21 17.44 2.61
N GLY A 127 21.68 18.61 2.98
CA GLY A 127 21.76 19.84 2.16
C GLY A 127 20.83 19.88 0.96
N SER A 128 19.97 18.86 0.76
CA SER A 128 18.91 18.90 -0.26
C SER A 128 17.63 19.47 0.30
N ARG A 129 16.92 20.28 -0.51
CA ARG A 129 15.57 20.78 -0.22
C ARG A 129 14.49 19.71 -0.39
N TYR A 130 14.86 18.55 -0.94
CA TYR A 130 13.96 17.44 -1.19
C TYR A 130 14.15 16.34 -0.14
N PRO A 131 13.06 15.68 0.30
CA PRO A 131 13.14 14.57 1.25
C PRO A 131 13.85 13.34 0.68
N TYR A 132 13.79 13.14 -0.64
CA TYR A 132 14.34 11.96 -1.30
C TYR A 132 15.22 12.35 -2.49
N PRO A 133 16.31 11.61 -2.73
CA PRO A 133 17.25 11.92 -3.81
C PRO A 133 16.61 11.81 -5.20
N PHE A 134 15.65 10.91 -5.41
CA PHE A 134 14.95 10.75 -6.69
C PHE A 134 14.02 11.93 -7.05
N MET A 135 13.75 12.82 -6.10
CA MET A 135 12.95 14.04 -6.30
C MET A 135 13.83 15.29 -6.39
N ASP A 136 15.16 15.16 -6.26
CA ASP A 136 16.07 16.28 -6.17
C ASP A 136 16.21 16.97 -7.54
N ILE A 137 15.30 17.91 -7.82
CA ILE A 137 15.27 18.66 -9.09
C ILE A 137 16.55 19.48 -9.26
N ASP A 138 17.15 19.95 -8.16
CA ASP A 138 18.37 20.76 -8.22
C ASP A 138 19.57 19.93 -8.72
N LYS A 139 19.60 18.63 -8.42
CA LYS A 139 20.66 17.72 -8.87
C LYS A 139 20.35 16.96 -10.16
N LEU A 140 19.10 16.55 -10.35
CA LEU A 140 18.68 15.66 -11.44
C LEU A 140 18.07 16.41 -12.63
N GLY A 141 17.61 17.63 -12.42
CA GLY A 141 16.86 18.41 -13.40
C GLY A 141 15.40 17.98 -13.53
N VAL A 142 14.56 18.92 -13.98
CA VAL A 142 13.11 18.70 -14.14
C VAL A 142 12.76 17.51 -15.05
N PRO A 143 13.40 17.31 -16.22
CA PRO A 143 13.04 16.20 -17.10
C PRO A 143 13.25 14.82 -16.47
N THR A 144 14.37 14.63 -15.77
CA THR A 144 14.72 13.37 -15.11
C THR A 144 13.76 13.05 -13.98
N VAL A 145 13.41 14.04 -13.16
CA VAL A 145 12.45 13.87 -12.06
C VAL A 145 11.06 13.56 -12.61
N ALA A 146 10.61 14.26 -13.66
CA ALA A 146 9.32 14.00 -14.29
C ALA A 146 9.21 12.57 -14.84
N VAL A 147 10.24 12.08 -15.55
CA VAL A 147 10.29 10.70 -16.05
C VAL A 147 10.28 9.69 -14.91
N THR A 148 11.05 9.95 -13.84
CA THR A 148 11.11 9.07 -12.66
C THR A 148 9.75 8.95 -11.98
N VAL A 149 9.07 10.07 -11.78
CA VAL A 149 7.73 10.11 -11.17
C VAL A 149 6.69 9.41 -12.04
N ALA A 150 6.74 9.64 -13.36
CA ALA A 150 5.86 8.96 -14.30
C ALA A 150 6.09 7.44 -14.30
N ALA A 151 7.34 6.99 -14.29
CA ALA A 151 7.69 5.57 -14.22
C ALA A 151 7.22 4.93 -12.90
N LEU A 152 7.38 5.64 -11.77
CA LEU A 152 6.88 5.19 -10.47
C LEU A 152 5.36 5.08 -10.45
N ALA A 153 4.65 6.11 -10.92
CA ALA A 153 3.20 6.11 -11.01
C ALA A 153 2.71 4.95 -11.88
N ALA A 154 3.31 4.74 -13.06
CA ALA A 154 3.00 3.61 -13.93
C ALA A 154 3.23 2.26 -13.23
N GLY A 155 4.38 2.09 -12.57
CA GLY A 155 4.69 0.88 -11.81
C GLY A 155 3.68 0.58 -10.70
N PHE A 156 3.23 1.62 -9.98
CA PHE A 156 2.22 1.46 -8.93
C PHE A 156 0.83 1.16 -9.49
N ILE A 157 0.45 1.76 -10.62
CA ILE A 157 -0.79 1.40 -11.32
C ILE A 157 -0.76 -0.07 -11.73
N VAL A 158 0.34 -0.53 -12.35
CA VAL A 158 0.51 -1.93 -12.76
C VAL A 158 0.39 -2.86 -11.55
N LEU A 159 1.09 -2.56 -10.45
CA LEU A 159 1.01 -3.34 -9.21
C LEU A 159 -0.42 -3.32 -8.63
N GLY A 160 -1.12 -2.20 -8.71
CA GLY A 160 -2.51 -2.09 -8.28
C GLY A 160 -3.44 -2.99 -9.10
N TYR A 161 -3.21 -3.06 -10.41
CA TYR A 161 -3.93 -4.00 -11.28
C TYR A 161 -3.58 -5.46 -11.01
N LEU A 162 -2.35 -5.78 -10.59
CA LEU A 162 -2.00 -7.13 -10.13
C LEU A 162 -2.83 -7.52 -8.90
N PHE A 163 -2.95 -6.64 -7.89
CA PHE A 163 -3.81 -6.89 -6.74
C PHE A 163 -5.28 -7.04 -7.14
N TYR A 164 -5.78 -6.18 -8.03
CA TYR A 164 -7.14 -6.30 -8.58
C TYR A 164 -7.39 -7.65 -9.27
N ALA A 165 -6.43 -8.10 -10.09
CA ALA A 165 -6.54 -9.38 -10.80
C ALA A 165 -6.57 -10.57 -9.83
N VAL A 166 -5.71 -10.56 -8.80
CA VAL A 166 -5.68 -11.58 -7.75
C VAL A 166 -6.99 -11.57 -6.96
N ASP A 167 -7.51 -10.40 -6.58
CA ASP A 167 -8.78 -10.24 -5.87
C ASP A 167 -9.93 -10.92 -6.63
N HIS A 168 -10.12 -10.56 -7.90
CA HIS A 168 -11.20 -11.11 -8.72
C HIS A 168 -11.02 -12.60 -9.03
N THR A 169 -9.78 -13.06 -9.20
CA THR A 169 -9.52 -14.49 -9.46
C THR A 169 -9.86 -15.34 -8.25
N LEU A 170 -9.53 -14.88 -7.05
CA LEU A 170 -9.87 -15.57 -5.80
C LEU A 170 -11.37 -15.54 -5.52
N ALA A 171 -12.05 -14.42 -5.83
CA ALA A 171 -13.50 -14.31 -5.73
C ALA A 171 -14.20 -15.36 -6.61
N LYS A 172 -13.84 -15.44 -7.90
CA LYS A 172 -14.39 -16.43 -8.83
C LYS A 172 -14.16 -17.88 -8.37
N LYS A 173 -12.96 -18.19 -7.87
CA LYS A 173 -12.66 -19.52 -7.32
C LYS A 173 -13.53 -19.86 -6.10
N ALA A 174 -13.76 -18.89 -5.22
CA ALA A 174 -14.63 -19.07 -4.06
C ALA A 174 -16.10 -19.30 -4.47
N GLU A 175 -16.59 -18.58 -5.48
CA GLU A 175 -17.92 -18.76 -6.05
C GLU A 175 -18.11 -20.15 -6.68
N HIS A 176 -17.16 -20.59 -7.52
CA HIS A 176 -17.18 -21.94 -8.10
C HIS A 176 -17.19 -23.03 -7.04
N LYS A 177 -16.35 -22.90 -6.00
CA LYS A 177 -16.30 -23.87 -4.89
C LYS A 177 -17.63 -23.93 -4.12
N ARG A 178 -18.29 -22.78 -3.91
CA ARG A 178 -19.60 -22.70 -3.27
C ARG A 178 -20.71 -23.32 -4.14
N ALA A 179 -20.68 -23.10 -5.45
CA ALA A 179 -21.64 -23.69 -6.40
C ALA A 179 -21.50 -25.23 -6.47
N ALA A 180 -20.27 -25.75 -6.51
CA ALA A 180 -19.99 -27.18 -6.47
C ALA A 180 -20.45 -27.86 -5.17
N ARG A 181 -20.33 -27.16 -4.02
CA ARG A 181 -20.79 -27.69 -2.73
C ARG A 181 -22.32 -27.76 -2.63
N LYS A 182 -23.03 -26.78 -3.19
CA LYS A 182 -24.52 -26.74 -3.21
C LYS A 182 -25.12 -27.83 -4.11
N SER A 183 -24.53 -28.07 -5.27
CA SER A 183 -24.98 -29.13 -6.20
C SER A 183 -24.76 -30.53 -5.61
N GLY A 184 -23.60 -30.78 -4.99
CA GLY A 184 -23.32 -32.06 -4.32
C GLY A 184 -24.14 -32.33 -3.06
N SER A 185 -24.61 -31.30 -2.34
CA SER A 185 -25.51 -31.50 -1.19
C SER A 185 -26.95 -31.82 -1.60
N SER A 186 -27.42 -31.29 -2.74
CA SER A 186 -28.79 -31.53 -3.24
C SER A 186 -28.97 -32.97 -3.74
N GLN A 187 -27.96 -33.54 -4.41
CA GLN A 187 -27.99 -34.93 -4.86
C GLN A 187 -27.96 -35.95 -3.73
N LYS A 188 -27.44 -35.58 -2.54
CA LYS A 188 -27.33 -36.48 -1.39
C LYS A 188 -28.56 -36.47 -0.47
N SER A 189 -29.49 -35.51 -0.66
CA SER A 189 -30.76 -35.47 0.08
C SER A 189 -31.91 -36.18 -0.66
N GLU A 190 -31.72 -36.53 -1.92
CA GLU A 190 -32.71 -37.22 -2.77
C GLU A 190 -32.43 -38.73 -2.92
N SER A 191 -31.36 -39.24 -2.29
CA SER A 191 -30.96 -40.66 -2.24
C SER A 191 -31.18 -41.25 -0.85
#